data_AF-A0A7X7QVD4-F1
#
_entry.id   AF-A0A7X7QVD4-F1
#
_cell.length_a   1.000
_cell.length_b   1.000
_cell.length_c   1.000
_cell.angle_alpha   90.00
_cell.angle_beta   90.00
_cell.angle_gamma   90.00
#
_symmetry.space_group_name_H-M   'P 1'
#
loop_
_entity.id
_entity.type
_entity.pdbx_description
1 polymer ?
#
loop_
_entity_poly.entity_id
_entity_poly.type
_entity_poly.pdbx_seq_one_letter_code
_entity_poly.pdbx_strand_id
1 'polypeptide(L)'
;MSKFKTIAVIILMLTLIITIFILSDFSESNTSTADYYIKNSEKDTAATNAVTAIYLNYRVYDSIFETLILLVSVSAVIHFSWRKDHE
;
A
#
# COMPACT_ATOMS: atom_id res chain seq x y z
N MET A 1 40.49 -12.38 -15.30
CA MET A 1 39.66 -11.43 -14.49
C MET A 1 38.74 -10.53 -15.33
N SER A 2 39.09 -10.14 -16.57
CA SER A 2 38.21 -9.32 -17.42
C SER A 2 36.97 -10.07 -17.94
N LYS A 3 37.13 -11.32 -18.41
CA LYS A 3 36.01 -12.13 -18.95
C LYS A 3 34.87 -12.34 -17.94
N PHE A 4 35.21 -12.57 -16.66
CA PHE A 4 34.21 -12.71 -15.59
C PHE A 4 33.45 -11.40 -15.33
N LYS A 5 34.13 -10.25 -15.37
CA LYS A 5 33.50 -8.92 -15.27
C LYS A 5 32.58 -8.65 -16.47
N THR A 6 33.01 -9.01 -17.68
CA THR A 6 32.20 -8.87 -18.90
C THR A 6 30.94 -9.74 -18.83
N ILE A 7 31.06 -11.00 -18.38
CA ILE A 7 29.90 -11.90 -18.20
C ILE A 7 28.94 -11.32 -17.15
N ALA A 8 29.45 -10.83 -16.02
CA ALA A 8 28.62 -10.20 -14.98
C ALA A 8 27.87 -8.95 -15.49
N VAL A 9 28.52 -8.10 -16.31
CA VAL A 9 27.89 -6.93 -16.91
C VAL A 9 26.80 -7.33 -17.92
N ILE A 10 27.03 -8.38 -18.71
CA ILE A 10 26.02 -8.89 -19.65
C ILE A 10 24.81 -9.43 -18.90
N ILE A 11 25.01 -10.18 -17.81
CA ILE A 11 23.92 -10.70 -16.98
C ILE A 11 23.13 -9.54 -16.37
N LEU A 12 23.81 -8.52 -15.84
CA LEU A 12 23.15 -7.32 -15.29
C LEU A 12 22.34 -6.56 -16.35
N MET A 13 22.87 -6.41 -17.57
CA MET A 13 22.11 -5.78 -18.65
C MET A 13 20.90 -6.63 -19.05
N LEU A 14 21.05 -7.95 -19.10
CA LEU A 14 19.94 -8.86 -19.39
C LEU A 14 18.84 -8.77 -18.33
N THR A 15 19.19 -8.74 -17.04
CA THR A 15 18.18 -8.59 -15.98
C THR A 15 17.51 -7.22 -16.03
N LEU A 16 18.25 -6.15 -16.36
CA LEU A 16 17.68 -4.82 -16.54
C LEU A 16 16.70 -4.77 -17.73
N ILE A 17 17.06 -5.39 -18.86
CA ILE A 17 16.20 -5.45 -20.05
C ILE A 17 14.94 -6.26 -19.75
N ILE A 18 15.08 -7.41 -19.07
CA ILE A 18 13.94 -8.26 -18.69
C ILE A 18 13.01 -7.51 -17.72
N THR A 19 13.55 -6.79 -16.73
CA THR A 19 12.73 -6.02 -15.79
C THR A 19 12.01 -4.85 -16.46
N ILE A 20 12.66 -4.15 -17.38
CA ILE A 20 12.02 -3.10 -18.19
C ILE A 20 10.90 -3.69 -19.06
N PHE A 21 11.12 -4.86 -19.67
CA PHE A 21 10.11 -5.53 -20.48
C PHE A 21 8.88 -5.94 -19.65
N ILE A 22 9.09 -6.54 -18.48
CA ILE A 22 8.01 -6.91 -17.56
C ILE A 22 7.25 -5.66 -17.07
N LEU A 23 7.95 -4.57 -16.77
CA LEU A 23 7.33 -3.32 -16.31
C LEU A 23 6.58 -2.60 -17.44
N SER A 24 7.06 -2.71 -18.68
CA SER A 24 6.40 -2.12 -19.84
C SER A 24 5.06 -2.79 -20.16
N ASP A 25 4.89 -4.06 -19.78
CA ASP A 25 3.63 -4.79 -19.92
C ASP A 25 2.70 -4.61 -18.71
N PHE A 26 3.07 -3.73 -17.76
CA PHE A 26 2.16 -3.19 -16.75
C PHE A 26 1.20 -2.18 -17.41
N SER A 27 0.51 -2.62 -18.46
CA SER A 27 -0.58 -1.88 -19.07
C SER A 27 -1.86 -2.22 -18.30
N GLU A 28 -2.41 -1.16 -17.70
CA GLU A 28 -3.76 -1.06 -17.16
C GLU A 28 -4.12 -2.07 -16.05
N SER A 29 -3.59 -1.82 -14.85
CA SER A 29 -4.09 -2.44 -13.63
C SER A 29 -5.57 -2.11 -13.44
N ASN A 30 -6.49 -3.03 -13.74
CA ASN A 30 -7.91 -3.05 -13.35
C ASN A 30 -8.52 -1.65 -13.08
N THR A 31 -8.49 -0.75 -14.07
CA THR A 31 -9.05 0.60 -13.97
C THR A 31 -10.54 0.56 -13.68
N SER A 32 -11.24 -0.51 -14.10
CA SER A 32 -12.66 -0.75 -13.88
C SER A 32 -13.15 -0.47 -12.44
N THR A 33 -12.41 -0.92 -11.42
CA THR A 33 -12.79 -0.69 -10.02
C THR A 33 -12.54 0.77 -9.59
N ALA A 34 -11.41 1.34 -10.00
CA ALA A 34 -11.09 2.74 -9.72
C ALA A 34 -12.10 3.68 -10.41
N ASP A 35 -12.41 3.42 -11.68
CA ASP A 35 -13.39 4.13 -12.47
C ASP A 35 -14.80 4.03 -11.86
N TYR A 36 -15.17 2.84 -11.35
CA TYR A 36 -16.42 2.65 -10.64
C TYR A 36 -16.50 3.55 -9.40
N TYR A 37 -15.46 3.59 -8.56
CA TYR A 37 -15.44 4.43 -7.36
C TYR A 37 -15.41 5.92 -7.70
N ILE A 38 -14.65 6.33 -8.71
CA ILE A 38 -14.62 7.73 -9.15
C ILE A 38 -16.00 8.17 -9.64
N LYS A 39 -16.69 7.32 -10.39
CA LYS A 39 -17.99 7.66 -10.99
C LYS A 39 -19.18 7.54 -10.02
N ASN A 40 -19.14 6.62 -9.06
CA ASN A 40 -20.30 6.28 -8.21
C ASN A 40 -20.14 6.64 -6.74
N SER A 41 -18.95 7.01 -6.25
CA SER A 41 -18.71 7.30 -4.82
C SER A 41 -19.70 8.29 -4.22
N GLU A 42 -19.96 9.42 -4.88
CA GLU A 42 -20.92 10.41 -4.40
C GLU A 42 -22.35 9.86 -4.36
N LYS A 43 -22.75 9.10 -5.38
CA LYS A 43 -24.10 8.51 -5.46
C LYS A 43 -24.32 7.44 -4.40
N ASP A 44 -23.33 6.58 -4.16
CA ASP A 44 -23.46 5.42 -3.29
C ASP A 44 -23.29 5.80 -1.81
N THR A 45 -22.49 6.84 -1.52
CA THR A 45 -22.05 7.15 -0.15
C THR A 45 -22.37 8.57 0.31
N ALA A 46 -22.91 9.42 -0.58
CA ALA A 46 -23.11 10.86 -0.39
C ALA A 46 -21.83 11.67 -0.09
N ALA A 47 -20.64 11.05 -0.19
CA ALA A 47 -19.37 11.74 0.01
C ALA A 47 -18.86 12.33 -1.31
N THR A 48 -18.69 13.66 -1.35
CA THR A 48 -18.13 14.37 -2.51
C THR A 48 -16.66 14.00 -2.78
N ASN A 49 -15.94 13.55 -1.75
CA ASN A 49 -14.55 13.09 -1.90
C ASN A 49 -14.51 11.57 -2.03
N ALA A 50 -14.06 11.08 -3.19
CA ALA A 50 -13.92 9.66 -3.48
C ALA A 50 -12.99 8.93 -2.49
N VAL A 51 -11.95 9.61 -1.99
CA VAL A 51 -11.03 9.04 -0.98
C VAL A 51 -11.75 8.81 0.35
N THR A 52 -12.57 9.77 0.77
CA THR A 52 -13.40 9.65 1.98
C THR A 52 -14.45 8.56 1.82
N ALA A 53 -15.08 8.46 0.64
CA ALA A 53 -16.01 7.37 0.33
C ALA A 53 -15.36 5.99 0.46
N ILE A 54 -14.09 5.87 0.04
CA ILE A 54 -13.35 4.61 0.15
C ILE A 54 -13.11 4.24 1.62
N TYR A 55 -12.50 5.13 2.41
CA TYR A 55 -12.11 4.77 3.80
C TYR A 55 -13.30 4.69 4.76
N LEU A 56 -14.35 5.50 4.58
CA LEU A 56 -15.50 5.55 5.50
C LEU A 56 -16.70 4.71 5.07
N ASN A 57 -16.78 4.29 3.79
CA ASN A 57 -17.87 3.45 3.31
C ASN A 57 -17.36 2.15 2.69
N TYR A 58 -16.79 2.20 1.47
CA TYR A 58 -16.47 0.97 0.72
C TYR A 58 -15.49 0.04 1.44
N ARG A 59 -14.58 0.59 2.24
CA ARG A 59 -13.53 -0.15 2.99
C ARG A 59 -13.49 0.23 4.47
N VAL A 60 -14.65 0.45 5.07
CA VAL A 60 -14.77 0.89 6.47
C VAL A 60 -14.05 -0.02 7.47
N TYR A 61 -14.03 -1.34 7.24
CA TYR A 61 -13.37 -2.29 8.13
C TYR A 61 -11.84 -2.09 8.20
N ASP A 62 -11.20 -1.73 7.08
CA ASP A 62 -9.75 -1.52 7.05
C ASP A 62 -9.38 -0.31 7.92
N SER A 63 -10.14 0.79 7.82
CA SER A 63 -9.92 1.99 8.64
C SER A 63 -10.31 1.79 10.11
N ILE A 64 -11.39 1.04 10.41
CA ILE A 64 -11.72 0.69 11.80
C ILE A 64 -10.60 -0.12 12.43
N PHE A 65 -10.05 -1.12 11.73
CA PHE A 65 -8.95 -1.91 12.28
C PHE A 65 -7.64 -1.13 12.38
N GLU A 66 -7.35 -0.22 11.47
CA GLU A 66 -6.21 0.70 11.62
C GLU A 66 -6.31 1.51 12.92
N THR A 67 -7.47 2.11 13.19
CA THR A 67 -7.68 2.86 14.44
C THR A 67 -7.66 1.97 15.68
N LEU A 68 -8.18 0.74 15.59
CA LEU A 68 -8.13 -0.23 16.68
C LEU A 68 -6.68 -0.63 17.01
N ILE A 69 -5.87 -0.90 16.00
CA ILE A 69 -4.45 -1.23 16.19
C ILE A 69 -3.75 -0.05 16.87
N LEU A 70 -3.97 1.18 16.38
CA LEU A 70 -3.40 2.38 16.99
C LEU A 70 -3.83 2.54 18.46
N LEU A 71 -5.11 2.32 18.77
CA LEU A 71 -5.63 2.33 20.14
C LEU A 71 -4.93 1.29 21.03
N VAL A 72 -4.82 0.06 20.55
CA VAL A 72 -4.16 -1.03 21.30
C VAL A 72 -2.68 -0.72 21.51
N SER A 73 -1.99 -0.20 20.48
CA SER A 73 -0.58 0.20 20.58
C SER A 73 -0.37 1.30 21.62
N VAL A 74 -1.17 2.36 21.60
CA VAL A 74 -1.07 3.44 22.60
C VAL A 74 -1.39 2.92 24.00
N SER A 75 -2.44 2.09 24.15
CA SER A 75 -2.80 1.49 25.43
C SER A 75 -1.67 0.62 25.99
N ALA A 76 -1.01 -0.17 25.14
CA ALA A 76 0.13 -0.97 25.53
C ALA A 76 1.31 -0.10 25.99
N VAL A 77 1.65 0.96 25.26
CA VAL A 77 2.72 1.89 25.64
C VAL A 77 2.45 2.54 26.99
N ILE A 78 1.22 3.02 27.23
CA ILE A 78 0.85 3.60 28.53
C ILE A 78 0.99 2.56 29.65
N HIS A 79 0.45 1.37 29.44
CA HIS A 79 0.49 0.29 30.45
C HIS A 79 1.92 -0.13 30.79
N PHE A 80 2.78 -0.28 29.78
CA PHE A 80 4.18 -0.68 30.00
C PHE A 80 5.06 0.46 30.49
N SER A 81 4.83 1.70 30.07
CA SER A 81 5.59 2.86 30.52
C SER A 81 5.38 3.13 32.01
N TRP A 82 4.13 3.04 32.48
CA TRP A 82 3.82 3.34 33.88
C TRP A 82 4.36 2.29 34.86
N ARG A 83 4.63 1.05 34.38
CA ARG A 83 5.22 0.00 35.22
C ARG A 83 6.66 0.26 35.62
N LYS A 84 7.37 1.19 34.95
CA LYS A 84 8.78 1.47 35.24
C LYS A 84 9.00 2.43 36.42
N ASP A 85 7.95 3.12 36.88
CA ASP A 85 8.06 4.16 37.91
C ASP A 85 7.73 3.65 39.33
N HIS A 86 7.27 2.40 39.46
CA HIS A 86 6.83 1.77 40.71
C HIS A 86 7.63 0.52 41.12
N GLU A 87 8.83 0.34 40.56
CA GLU A 87 9.88 -0.58 41.03
C GLU A 87 11.16 0.21 41.33
#